data_AF-A0A913X9Y5-F1
#
_entry.id   AF-A0A913X9Y5-F1
#
_cell.length_a   1.000
_cell.length_b   1.000
_cell.length_c   1.000
_cell.angle_alpha   90.00
_cell.angle_beta   90.00
_cell.angle_gamma   90.00
#
_symmetry.space_group_name_H-M   'P 1'
#
loop_
_entity.id
_entity.type
_entity.pdbx_description
1 polymer ?
#
loop_
_entity_poly.entity_id
_entity_poly.type
_entity_poly.pdbx_seq_one_letter_code
_entity_poly.pdbx_strand_id
1 'polypeptide(L)'
;MASHMLKRCTRTAFTAAFLRRQATRSVSSTPRIIFAANKYSQQPFLSNNLLMTSQLSPVTVRYFASAGMSIGELQDRVLNVVKLFDKVNAELVTVESHFINDLGLDSLDVVEIVMAFEDEFAVEISDEEAEKIMTITDAVEFLKKSLEVH
;
A
#
# COMPACT_ATOMS: atom_id res chain seq x y z
N MET A 1 12.84 49.67 -28.29
CA MET A 1 14.30 49.84 -28.51
C MET A 1 15.01 49.26 -27.30
N ALA A 2 15.07 47.93 -27.21
CA ALA A 2 16.14 47.09 -27.75
C ALA A 2 17.38 47.07 -26.84
N SER A 3 17.57 45.88 -26.25
CA SER A 3 18.87 45.22 -26.05
C SER A 3 19.75 45.66 -24.89
N HIS A 4 19.99 44.74 -23.95
CA HIS A 4 21.29 44.31 -23.40
C HIS A 4 21.00 43.56 -22.07
N MET A 5 21.59 42.42 -21.70
CA MET A 5 22.52 41.48 -22.32
C MET A 5 22.59 40.26 -21.38
N LEU A 6 22.53 39.05 -21.93
CA LEU A 6 22.61 37.76 -21.23
C LEU A 6 23.92 37.58 -20.43
N LYS A 7 23.82 37.05 -19.20
CA LYS A 7 24.87 36.36 -18.41
C LYS A 7 24.12 35.51 -17.36
N ARG A 8 24.18 34.18 -17.20
CA ARG A 8 25.19 33.15 -17.48
C ARG A 8 24.46 31.81 -17.63
N CYS A 9 24.73 31.09 -18.70
CA CYS A 9 24.60 29.64 -18.76
C CYS A 9 26.00 29.08 -19.05
N THR A 10 26.21 27.82 -18.69
CA THR A 10 27.24 26.86 -19.13
C THR A 10 28.31 26.44 -18.12
N ARG A 11 28.59 25.13 -18.24
CA ARG A 11 29.60 24.27 -17.60
C ARG A 11 29.07 23.57 -16.34
N THR A 12 28.89 22.25 -16.36
CA THR A 12 29.92 21.27 -16.76
C THR A 12 29.36 20.02 -17.44
N ALA A 13 29.96 19.69 -18.58
CA ALA A 13 29.91 18.43 -19.30
C ALA A 13 30.42 17.27 -18.42
N PHE A 14 29.74 16.12 -18.41
CA PHE A 14 30.09 14.95 -19.24
C PHE A 14 31.60 14.61 -19.23
N THR A 15 31.97 13.61 -18.43
CA THR A 15 33.06 12.60 -18.62
C THR A 15 32.98 11.70 -17.36
N ALA A 16 33.10 10.38 -17.35
CA ALA A 16 33.65 9.43 -18.30
C ALA A 16 33.01 8.04 -18.08
N ALA A 17 32.78 7.33 -19.18
CA ALA A 17 32.70 5.87 -19.19
C ALA A 17 34.12 5.32 -19.41
N PHE A 18 34.58 4.36 -18.60
CA PHE A 18 35.64 3.42 -19.02
C PHE A 18 35.69 2.13 -18.17
N LEU A 19 35.04 1.09 -18.70
CA LEU A 19 35.55 -0.26 -18.92
C LEU A 19 36.74 -0.82 -18.08
N ARG A 20 36.45 -1.96 -17.43
CA ARG A 20 37.01 -3.30 -17.74
C ARG A 20 38.20 -3.84 -16.91
N ARG A 21 37.90 -5.00 -16.28
CA ARG A 21 38.78 -6.15 -15.90
C ARG A 21 39.86 -5.84 -14.83
N GLN A 22 40.24 -6.72 -13.92
CA GLN A 22 40.57 -8.13 -14.05
C GLN A 22 40.34 -8.88 -12.72
N ALA A 23 39.91 -10.13 -12.84
CA ALA A 23 40.05 -11.13 -11.79
C ALA A 23 41.52 -11.49 -11.61
N THR A 24 42.02 -11.48 -10.38
CA THR A 24 43.23 -12.21 -9.98
C THR A 24 42.92 -13.00 -8.72
N ARG A 25 42.86 -14.32 -8.91
CA ARG A 25 42.86 -15.33 -7.86
C ARG A 25 44.09 -15.14 -6.97
N SER A 26 43.90 -15.09 -5.66
CA SER A 26 44.97 -15.33 -4.68
C SER A 26 44.60 -16.57 -3.87
N VAL A 27 45.23 -17.68 -4.23
CA VAL A 27 45.26 -18.92 -3.46
C VAL A 27 46.39 -18.80 -2.44
N SER A 28 46.09 -18.89 -1.15
CA SER A 28 47.07 -19.23 -0.11
C SER A 28 46.34 -20.01 0.97
N SER A 29 46.43 -21.34 0.98
CA SER A 29 47.50 -22.07 1.66
C SER A 29 47.46 -21.93 3.19
N THR A 30 46.52 -22.62 3.83
CA THR A 30 46.78 -23.21 5.15
C THR A 30 46.24 -24.65 5.19
N PRO A 31 47.02 -25.60 5.73
CA PRO A 31 46.80 -27.03 5.53
C PRO A 31 45.69 -27.59 6.42
N ARG A 32 45.04 -28.61 5.88
CA ARG A 32 44.12 -29.52 6.56
C ARG A 32 44.85 -30.23 7.70
N ILE A 33 44.36 -30.09 8.92
CA ILE A 33 44.56 -31.12 9.95
C ILE A 33 43.25 -31.90 10.07
N ILE A 34 43.36 -33.14 9.61
CA ILE A 34 42.38 -34.21 9.68
C ILE A 34 42.33 -34.69 11.13
N PHE A 35 41.16 -34.63 11.76
CA PHE A 35 40.88 -35.48 12.92
C PHE A 35 39.67 -36.34 12.61
N ALA A 36 39.98 -37.61 12.34
CA ALA A 36 39.04 -38.66 12.02
C ALA A 36 38.34 -39.17 13.29
N ALA A 37 37.01 -39.24 13.25
CA ALA A 37 36.23 -40.17 14.06
C ALA A 37 34.87 -40.44 13.39
N ASN A 38 34.88 -40.95 12.16
CA ASN A 38 33.67 -41.56 11.60
C ASN A 38 33.69 -43.05 11.95
N LYS A 39 33.07 -43.41 13.07
CA LYS A 39 32.81 -44.82 13.38
C LYS A 39 31.69 -45.31 12.46
N TYR A 40 32.12 -46.14 11.53
CA TYR A 40 31.36 -47.19 10.85
C TYR A 40 30.13 -47.65 11.66
N SER A 41 28.93 -47.26 11.23
CA SER A 41 27.76 -48.12 11.36
C SER A 41 26.84 -47.96 10.15
N GLN A 42 27.19 -48.74 9.13
CA GLN A 42 26.29 -49.52 8.29
C GLN A 42 25.37 -48.77 7.30
N GLN A 43 25.57 -49.06 6.02
CA GLN A 43 24.47 -49.33 5.11
C GLN A 43 24.46 -50.85 4.83
N PRO A 44 23.29 -51.43 4.52
CA PRO A 44 23.10 -51.71 3.10
C PRO A 44 21.69 -51.46 2.56
N PHE A 45 21.70 -51.02 1.31
CA PHE A 45 20.78 -51.25 0.20
C PHE A 45 19.59 -52.23 0.37
N LEU A 46 18.47 -51.78 -0.22
CA LEU A 46 17.38 -52.52 -0.86
C LEU A 46 16.50 -53.43 0.02
N SER A 47 15.27 -52.96 0.24
CA SER A 47 14.06 -53.79 0.18
C SER A 47 12.87 -52.91 -0.15
N ASN A 48 12.28 -53.13 -1.33
CA ASN A 48 10.94 -52.67 -1.66
C ASN A 48 9.95 -53.18 -0.60
N ASN A 49 9.16 -52.27 -0.03
CA ASN A 49 7.73 -52.51 0.14
C ASN A 49 7.00 -51.20 0.46
N LEU A 50 5.94 -50.99 -0.32
CA LEU A 50 4.70 -50.28 -0.01
C LEU A 50 4.70 -49.46 1.28
N LEU A 51 4.59 -48.13 1.12
CA LEU A 51 3.45 -47.34 1.60
C LEU A 51 3.73 -45.91 1.14
N MET A 52 3.33 -45.62 -0.11
CA MET A 52 3.17 -44.25 -0.57
C MET A 52 2.00 -43.66 0.22
N THR A 53 2.28 -43.19 1.43
CA THR A 53 1.32 -42.39 2.19
C THR A 53 1.17 -41.09 1.40
N SER A 54 0.10 -41.04 0.61
CA SER A 54 -0.38 -39.81 -0.01
C SER A 54 -0.62 -38.83 1.12
N GLN A 55 0.36 -37.97 1.41
CA GLN A 55 0.22 -36.84 2.30
C GLN A 55 -0.76 -35.88 1.61
N LEU A 56 -2.06 -36.13 1.77
CA LEU A 56 -3.09 -35.16 1.42
C LEU A 56 -2.85 -33.98 2.36
N SER A 57 -2.18 -32.94 1.86
CA SER A 57 -2.15 -31.65 2.55
C SER A 57 -3.59 -31.25 2.83
N PRO A 58 -3.98 -30.89 4.07
CA PRO A 58 -5.32 -30.39 4.30
C PRO A 58 -5.49 -29.17 3.39
N VAL A 59 -6.44 -29.24 2.47
CA VAL A 59 -6.90 -28.10 1.69
C VAL A 59 -7.29 -27.06 2.71
N THR A 60 -6.42 -26.06 2.92
CA THR A 60 -6.69 -24.94 3.81
C THR A 60 -7.86 -24.20 3.19
N VAL A 61 -9.06 -24.46 3.71
CA VAL A 61 -10.23 -23.62 3.47
C VAL A 61 -9.85 -22.26 4.04
N ARG A 62 -9.50 -21.34 3.14
CA ARG A 62 -9.29 -19.94 3.50
C ARG A 62 -10.64 -19.45 4.03
N TYR A 63 -10.75 -19.33 5.35
CA TYR A 63 -11.81 -18.57 5.96
C TYR A 63 -11.62 -17.14 5.47
N PHE A 64 -12.43 -16.72 4.50
CA PHE A 64 -12.62 -15.30 4.23
C PHE A 64 -13.28 -14.76 5.48
N ALA A 65 -12.58 -13.91 6.22
CA ALA A 65 -13.22 -13.15 7.29
C ALA A 65 -14.29 -12.28 6.62
N SER A 66 -15.55 -12.70 6.70
CA SER A 66 -16.70 -11.84 6.41
C SER A 66 -16.89 -10.90 7.60
N ALA A 67 -15.85 -10.14 7.94
CA ALA A 67 -15.99 -9.08 8.91
C ALA A 67 -16.72 -7.95 8.18
N GLY A 68 -17.95 -7.66 8.61
CA GLY A 68 -18.58 -6.39 8.27
C GLY A 68 -17.64 -5.25 8.70
N MET A 69 -17.63 -4.15 7.93
CA MET A 69 -16.83 -2.98 8.27
C MET A 69 -17.23 -2.48 9.66
N SER A 70 -16.26 -2.31 10.56
CA SER A 70 -16.52 -1.65 11.84
C SER A 70 -16.70 -0.14 11.64
N ILE A 71 -17.36 0.53 12.59
CA ILE A 71 -17.56 1.99 12.54
C ILE A 71 -16.23 2.75 12.50
N GLY A 72 -15.22 2.25 13.22
CA GLY A 72 -13.87 2.83 13.18
C GLY A 72 -13.22 2.74 11.80
N GLU A 73 -13.31 1.57 11.16
CA GLU A 73 -12.78 1.38 9.80
C GLU A 73 -13.53 2.23 8.76
N LEU A 74 -14.84 2.40 8.91
CA LEU A 74 -15.63 3.27 8.03
C LEU A 74 -15.14 4.72 8.15
N GLN A 75 -15.00 5.22 9.37
CA GLN A 75 -14.51 6.56 9.63
C GLN A 75 -13.09 6.78 9.08
N ASP A 76 -12.20 5.81 9.26
CA ASP A 76 -10.84 5.87 8.73
C ASP A 76 -10.83 5.92 7.19
N ARG A 77 -11.69 5.13 6.53
CA ARG A 77 -11.83 5.16 5.07
C ARG A 77 -12.37 6.49 4.56
N VAL A 78 -13.41 7.04 5.21
CA VAL A 78 -13.97 8.35 4.85
C VAL A 78 -12.89 9.45 4.98
N LEU A 79 -12.14 9.45 6.09
CA LEU A 79 -11.04 10.40 6.27
C LEU A 79 -9.95 10.24 5.22
N ASN A 80 -9.64 9.01 4.81
CA ASN A 80 -8.65 8.76 3.77
C ASN A 80 -9.10 9.32 2.42
N VAL A 81 -10.36 9.14 2.03
CA VAL A 81 -10.91 9.71 0.80
C VAL A 81 -10.78 11.23 0.82
N VAL A 82 -11.19 11.91 1.89
CA VAL A 82 -11.09 13.38 2.00
C VAL A 82 -9.63 13.87 1.93
N LYS A 83 -8.68 13.12 2.52
CA LYS A 83 -7.25 13.46 2.49
C LYS A 83 -6.60 13.30 1.11
N LEU A 84 -7.20 12.52 0.21
CA LEU A 84 -6.69 12.33 -1.15
C LEU A 84 -7.05 13.48 -2.10
N PHE A 85 -7.98 14.36 -1.71
CA PHE A 85 -8.33 15.52 -2.51
C PHE A 85 -7.24 16.59 -2.46
N ASP A 86 -6.68 16.95 -3.61
CA ASP A 86 -5.57 17.91 -3.75
C ASP A 86 -5.88 19.31 -3.18
N LYS A 87 -7.17 19.66 -3.09
CA LYS A 87 -7.64 20.96 -2.56
C LYS A 87 -7.66 21.02 -1.02
N VAL A 88 -7.54 19.87 -0.35
CA VAL A 88 -7.65 19.75 1.10
C VAL A 88 -6.28 19.42 1.71
N ASN A 89 -5.90 20.14 2.76
CA ASN A 89 -4.70 19.81 3.52
C ASN A 89 -4.99 18.68 4.52
N ALA A 90 -4.33 17.53 4.35
CA ALA A 90 -4.57 16.34 5.16
C ALA A 90 -4.38 16.53 6.69
N GLU A 91 -3.60 17.54 7.10
CA GLU A 91 -3.37 17.88 8.52
C GLU A 91 -4.52 18.66 9.16
N LEU A 92 -5.32 19.36 8.35
CA LEU A 92 -6.46 20.17 8.81
C LEU A 92 -7.76 19.37 8.87
N VAL A 93 -7.79 18.18 8.28
CA VAL A 93 -8.97 17.31 8.25
C VAL A 93 -9.20 16.70 9.63
N THR A 94 -10.24 17.18 10.30
CA THR A 94 -10.75 16.59 11.55
C THR A 94 -12.12 16.01 11.33
N VAL A 95 -12.55 15.09 12.19
CA VAL A 95 -13.85 14.41 12.07
C VAL A 95 -15.02 15.41 12.11
N GLU A 96 -14.87 16.48 12.88
CA GLU A 96 -15.90 17.51 13.05
C GLU A 96 -15.76 18.68 12.07
N SER A 97 -14.78 18.63 11.15
CA SER A 97 -14.54 19.72 10.21
C SER A 97 -15.68 19.86 9.20
N HIS A 98 -16.00 21.11 8.90
CA HIS A 98 -16.99 21.50 7.91
C HIS A 98 -16.32 21.73 6.54
N PHE A 99 -16.90 21.16 5.47
CA PHE A 99 -16.29 21.22 4.12
C PHE A 99 -16.10 22.66 3.61
N ILE A 100 -17.14 23.50 3.73
CA ILE A 100 -17.10 24.90 3.27
C ILE A 100 -16.38 25.82 4.27
N ASN A 101 -16.74 25.76 5.56
CA ASN A 101 -16.27 26.76 6.54
C ASN A 101 -14.82 26.52 7.02
N ASP A 102 -14.41 25.26 7.20
CA ASP A 102 -13.09 24.93 7.75
C ASP A 102 -12.09 24.57 6.65
N LEU A 103 -12.51 23.74 5.70
CA LEU A 103 -11.66 23.30 4.59
C LEU A 103 -11.68 24.27 3.40
N GLY A 104 -12.62 25.22 3.37
CA GLY A 104 -12.69 26.26 2.34
C GLY A 104 -13.06 25.71 0.95
N LEU A 105 -13.77 24.58 0.90
CA LEU A 105 -14.18 23.95 -0.36
C LEU A 105 -15.36 24.67 -1.00
N ASP A 106 -15.41 24.65 -2.33
CA ASP A 106 -16.55 25.15 -3.08
C ASP A 106 -17.70 24.12 -3.10
N SER A 107 -18.91 24.56 -3.42
CA SER A 107 -20.08 23.66 -3.51
C SER A 107 -19.90 22.58 -4.57
N LEU A 108 -19.18 22.86 -5.67
CA LEU A 108 -18.82 21.88 -6.68
C LEU A 108 -17.83 20.83 -6.16
N ASP A 109 -16.92 21.22 -5.27
CA ASP A 109 -15.93 20.32 -4.69
C ASP A 109 -16.60 19.32 -3.72
N VAL A 110 -17.64 19.76 -3.02
CA VAL A 110 -18.46 18.87 -2.19
C VAL A 110 -19.13 17.78 -3.03
N VAL A 111 -19.66 18.12 -4.21
CA VAL A 111 -20.25 17.13 -5.14
C VAL A 111 -19.20 16.13 -5.63
N GLU A 112 -17.97 16.58 -5.91
CA GLU A 112 -16.87 15.69 -6.30
C GLU A 112 -16.49 14.70 -5.19
N ILE A 113 -16.44 15.17 -3.94
CA ILE A 113 -16.19 14.33 -2.77
C ILE A 113 -17.31 13.30 -2.57
N VAL A 114 -18.57 13.71 -2.74
CA VAL A 114 -19.72 12.80 -2.61
C VAL A 114 -19.65 11.69 -3.66
N MET A 115 -19.35 12.02 -4.93
CA MET A 115 -19.14 11.00 -5.98
C MET A 115 -18.01 10.03 -5.64
N ALA A 116 -16.92 10.50 -5.02
CA ALA A 116 -15.84 9.62 -4.57
C ALA A 116 -16.28 8.69 -3.42
N PHE A 117 -17.18 9.12 -2.54
CA PHE A 117 -17.77 8.24 -1.54
C PHE A 117 -18.70 7.19 -2.15
N GLU A 118 -19.51 7.57 -3.13
CA GLU A 118 -20.37 6.63 -3.89
C GLU A 118 -19.53 5.52 -4.52
N ASP A 119 -18.43 5.89 -5.18
CA ASP A 119 -17.51 4.94 -5.80
C ASP A 119 -16.78 4.04 -4.78
N GLU A 120 -16.31 4.59 -3.65
CA GLU A 120 -15.52 3.86 -2.64
C GLU A 120 -16.37 2.84 -1.83
N PHE A 121 -17.63 3.18 -1.59
CA PHE A 121 -18.55 2.35 -0.81
C PHE A 121 -19.61 1.64 -1.66
N ALA A 122 -19.62 1.88 -2.98
CA ALA A 122 -20.61 1.35 -3.93
C ALA A 122 -22.06 1.62 -3.48
N VAL A 123 -22.32 2.86 -3.07
CA VAL A 123 -23.63 3.36 -2.61
C VAL A 123 -24.16 4.43 -3.56
N GLU A 124 -25.47 4.61 -3.60
CA GLU A 124 -26.11 5.71 -4.33
C GLU A 124 -26.59 6.75 -3.31
N ILE A 125 -26.14 8.00 -3.45
CA ILE A 125 -26.54 9.11 -2.61
C ILE A 125 -27.40 10.04 -3.46
N SER A 126 -28.61 10.34 -3.02
CA SER A 126 -29.46 11.29 -3.75
C SER A 126 -28.94 12.72 -3.61
N ASP A 127 -29.16 13.57 -4.62
CA ASP A 127 -28.74 14.99 -4.58
C ASP A 127 -29.28 15.70 -3.31
N GLU A 128 -30.52 15.40 -2.91
CA GLU A 128 -31.15 15.98 -1.71
C GLU A 128 -30.48 15.55 -0.39
N GLU A 129 -29.78 14.42 -0.38
CA GLU A 129 -29.01 13.93 0.77
C GLU A 129 -27.59 14.47 0.72
N ALA A 130 -26.98 14.52 -0.46
CA ALA A 130 -25.67 15.13 -0.70
C ALA A 130 -25.63 16.60 -0.23
N GLU A 131 -26.67 17.39 -0.51
CA GLU A 131 -26.76 18.79 -0.06
C GLU A 131 -26.80 18.95 1.47
N LYS A 132 -27.24 17.91 2.21
CA LYS A 132 -27.30 17.93 3.67
C LYS A 132 -25.98 17.55 4.33
N ILE A 133 -25.07 16.92 3.58
CA ILE A 133 -23.76 16.49 4.08
C ILE A 133 -22.83 17.70 4.12
N MET A 134 -22.79 18.38 5.27
CA MET A 134 -21.96 19.58 5.46
C MET A 134 -20.67 19.31 6.24
N THR A 135 -20.66 18.23 7.04
CA THR A 135 -19.50 17.81 7.84
C THR A 135 -19.13 16.35 7.57
N ILE A 136 -17.90 15.98 7.96
CA ILE A 136 -17.42 14.60 7.83
C ILE A 136 -18.20 13.64 8.74
N THR A 137 -18.60 14.09 9.94
CA THR A 137 -19.48 13.32 10.84
C THR A 137 -20.80 12.96 10.16
N ASP A 138 -21.43 13.92 9.47
CA ASP A 138 -22.71 13.68 8.78
C ASP A 138 -22.55 12.64 7.66
N ALA A 139 -21.43 12.68 6.92
CA ALA A 139 -21.12 11.69 5.89
C ALA A 139 -20.97 10.28 6.49
N VAL A 140 -20.26 10.16 7.62
CA VAL A 140 -20.07 8.89 8.34
C VAL A 140 -21.41 8.33 8.83
N GLU A 141 -22.28 9.18 9.38
CA GLU A 141 -23.61 8.78 9.83
C GLU A 141 -24.50 8.31 8.68
N PHE A 142 -24.44 9.02 7.54
CA PHE A 142 -25.17 8.64 6.33
C PHE A 142 -24.71 7.28 5.81
N LEU A 143 -23.40 7.10 5.65
CA LEU A 143 -22.82 5.85 5.16
C LEU A 143 -23.10 4.69 6.12
N LYS A 144 -23.08 4.92 7.44
CA LYS A 144 -23.46 3.92 8.43
C LYS A 144 -24.90 3.44 8.24
N LYS A 145 -25.83 4.36 7.95
CA LYS A 145 -27.24 4.03 7.70
C LYS A 145 -27.41 3.24 6.41
N SER A 146 -26.67 3.60 5.36
CA SER A 146 -26.76 2.96 4.04
C SER A 146 -26.10 1.58 3.97
N LEU A 147 -25.01 1.36 4.72
CA LEU A 147 -24.22 0.13 4.68
C LEU A 147 -24.67 -0.96 5.68
N GLU A 148 -25.79 -0.78 6.39
CA GLU A 148 -26.29 -1.70 7.43
C GLU A 148 -25.18 -2.16 8.42
N VAL A 149 -24.27 -1.25 8.78
CA VAL A 149 -23.17 -1.55 9.70
C VAL A 149 -23.72 -1.61 11.14
N HIS A 150 -23.87 -2.82 11.66
CA HIS A 150 -24.22 -3.12 13.06
C HIS A 150 -23.01 -3.09 14.01
#